data_AF-A0A1A8S7S7-F1
#
_entry.id   AF-A0A1A8S7S7-F1
#
_cell.length_a   1.000
_cell.length_b   1.000
_cell.length_c   1.000
_cell.angle_alpha   90.00
_cell.angle_beta   90.00
_cell.angle_gamma   90.00
#
_symmetry.space_group_name_H-M   'P 1'
#
loop_
_entity.id
_entity.type
_entity.pdbx_description
1 polymer ?
#
loop_
_entity_poly.entity_id
_entity_poly.type
_entity_poly.pdbx_seq_one_letter_code
_entity_poly.pdbx_strand_id
1 'polypeptide(L)' 'KLEILEGGKGKLTKATALAIMGDKLWWADQVTDQIGTCNKKDGGNWKVMRNNTSPMMHMRIYDEDVQKAG' A
#
# COMPACT_ATOMS: atom_id res chain seq x y z
N LYS A 1 -16.61 -10.64 -6.92
CA LYS A 1 -15.73 -11.82 -6.87
C LYS A 1 -14.52 -11.45 -6.03
N LEU A 2 -14.10 -12.28 -5.08
CA LEU A 2 -12.87 -12.04 -4.34
C LEU A 2 -11.67 -12.32 -5.25
N GLU A 3 -10.70 -11.41 -5.30
CA GLU A 3 -9.47 -11.56 -6.06
C GLU A 3 -8.28 -11.64 -5.10
N ILE A 4 -7.34 -12.53 -5.40
CA ILE A 4 -6.13 -12.72 -4.61
C ILE A 4 -4.97 -12.05 -5.36
N LEU A 5 -4.25 -11.15 -4.67
CA LEU A 5 -3.03 -10.55 -5.19
C LEU A 5 -1.86 -11.51 -4.95
N GLU A 6 -1.64 -12.45 -5.88
CA GLU A 6 -0.61 -13.48 -5.75
C GLU A 6 0.80 -12.89 -5.50
N GLY A 7 1.14 -11.74 -6.11
CA GLY A 7 2.42 -11.07 -5.90
C GLY A 7 2.61 -10.47 -4.50
N GLY A 8 1.51 -10.25 -3.75
CA GLY A 8 1.53 -9.75 -2.38
C GLY A 8 1.47 -10.83 -1.30
N LYS A 9 1.31 -12.11 -1.69
CA LYS A 9 1.13 -13.22 -0.75
C LYS A 9 2.35 -13.37 0.15
N GLY A 10 2.13 -13.29 1.47
CA GLY A 10 3.19 -13.41 2.48
C GLY A 10 4.15 -12.22 2.57
N LYS A 11 3.86 -11.09 1.91
CA LYS A 11 4.71 -9.88 1.96
C LYS A 11 4.42 -8.99 3.17
N LEU A 12 3.16 -8.90 3.58
CA LEU A 12 2.71 -8.10 4.72
C LEU A 12 2.61 -8.99 5.95
N THR A 13 3.14 -8.52 7.07
CA THR A 13 3.11 -9.22 8.35
C THR A 13 2.02 -8.63 9.25
N LYS A 14 1.95 -7.30 9.32
CA LYS A 14 0.90 -6.56 10.03
C LYS A 14 0.64 -5.23 9.30
N ALA A 15 -0.13 -5.32 8.22
CA ALA A 15 -0.56 -4.15 7.47
C ALA A 15 -1.43 -3.24 8.35
N THR A 16 -1.05 -1.97 8.49
CA THR A 16 -1.79 -0.98 9.30
C THR A 16 -2.52 0.07 8.47
N ALA A 17 -2.05 0.35 7.26
CA ALA A 17 -2.71 1.28 6.35
C ALA A 17 -2.54 0.84 4.90
N LEU A 18 -3.60 1.04 4.10
CA LEU A 18 -3.62 0.77 2.66
C LEU A 18 -4.27 1.95 1.94
N ALA A 19 -3.86 2.21 0.71
CA ALA A 19 -4.46 3.25 -0.13
C ALA A 19 -4.26 2.92 -1.62
N ILE A 20 -5.13 3.42 -2.50
CA ILE A 20 -5.06 3.18 -3.95
C ILE A 20 -4.83 4.49 -4.69
N MET A 21 -3.78 4.55 -5.53
CA MET A 21 -3.50 5.68 -6.42
C MET A 21 -3.21 5.15 -7.81
N GLY A 22 -4.00 5.53 -8.81
CA GLY A 22 -3.81 5.05 -10.19
C GLY A 22 -3.83 3.51 -10.28
N ASP A 23 -2.75 2.92 -10.77
CA ASP A 23 -2.54 1.47 -10.89
C ASP A 23 -1.84 0.83 -9.67
N LYS A 24 -1.59 1.62 -8.62
CA LYS A 24 -0.81 1.21 -7.44
C LYS A 24 -1.66 0.98 -6.20
N LEU A 25 -1.32 -0.08 -5.48
CA LEU A 25 -1.63 -0.26 -4.07
C LEU A 25 -0.45 0.30 -3.27
N TRP A 26 -0.76 1.14 -2.28
CA TRP A 26 0.18 1.63 -1.29
C TRP A 26 -0.08 0.91 0.02
N TRP A 27 0.99 0.55 0.72
CA TRP A 27 0.90 -0.21 1.97
C TRP A 27 1.86 0.35 3.02
N ALA A 28 1.45 0.19 4.28
CA ALA A 28 2.26 0.38 5.46
C ALA A 28 2.22 -0.90 6.30
N ASP A 29 3.38 -1.36 6.76
CA ASP A 29 3.49 -2.54 7.60
C ASP A 29 4.22 -2.20 8.90
N GLN A 30 3.57 -2.47 10.04
CA GLN A 30 4.08 -2.10 11.35
C GLN A 30 5.27 -2.95 11.79
N VAL A 31 5.36 -4.21 11.34
CA VAL A 31 6.40 -5.14 11.81
C VAL A 31 7.68 -4.94 11.03
N THR A 32 7.59 -4.78 9.71
CA THR A 32 8.77 -4.49 8.88
C THR A 32 9.22 -3.04 8.97
N ASP A 33 8.37 -2.18 9.51
CA ASP A 33 8.58 -0.74 9.60
C ASP A 33 8.83 -0.08 8.23
N GLN A 34 7.94 -0.42 7.29
CA GLN A 34 8.07 -0.04 5.89
C GLN A 34 6.79 0.55 5.32
N ILE A 35 7.00 1.45 4.36
CA ILE A 35 5.98 1.94 3.44
C ILE A 35 6.42 1.57 2.04
N GLY A 36 5.51 1.07 1.23
CA GLY A 36 5.82 0.78 -0.16
C GLY A 36 4.61 0.71 -1.07
N THR A 37 4.87 0.21 -2.27
CA THR A 37 3.86 0.10 -3.31
C THR A 37 4.01 -1.19 -4.12
N CYS A 38 2.93 -1.60 -4.76
CA CYS A 38 2.89 -2.67 -5.76
C CYS A 38 1.76 -2.39 -6.76
N ASN A 39 1.69 -3.15 -7.84
CA ASN A 39 0.59 -3.09 -8.78
C ASN A 39 -0.71 -3.55 -8.10
N LYS A 40 -1.78 -2.76 -8.20
CA LYS A 40 -3.07 -3.09 -7.56
C LYS A 40 -3.78 -4.32 -8.14
N LYS A 41 -3.41 -4.73 -9.37
CA LYS A 41 -4.08 -5.80 -10.11
C LYS A 41 -3.63 -7.20 -9.69
N ASP A 42 -2.35 -7.36 -9.39
CA ASP A 42 -1.75 -8.68 -9.12
C ASP A 42 -0.79 -8.68 -7.91
N GLY A 43 -0.49 -7.52 -7.33
CA GLY A 43 0.51 -7.38 -6.26
C GLY A 43 1.95 -7.43 -6.75
N GLY A 44 2.19 -7.43 -8.06
CA GLY A 44 3.53 -7.43 -8.67
C GLY A 44 4.27 -6.09 -8.50
N ASN A 45 5.53 -6.03 -8.94
CA ASN A 45 6.39 -4.84 -8.83
C ASN A 45 6.48 -4.27 -7.40
N TRP A 46 6.66 -5.15 -6.42
CA TRP A 46 6.78 -4.78 -5.01
C TRP A 46 8.00 -3.90 -4.77
N LYS A 47 7.80 -2.70 -4.22
CA LYS A 47 8.87 -1.74 -3.95
C LYS A 47 8.69 -1.08 -2.60
N VAL A 48 9.75 -1.12 -1.80
CA VAL A 48 9.85 -0.33 -0.56
C VAL A 48 10.19 1.11 -0.94
N MET A 49 9.41 2.05 -0.41
CA MET A 49 9.57 3.48 -0.67
C MET A 49 10.17 4.21 0.54
N ARG A 50 9.88 3.74 1.76
CA ARG A 50 10.48 4.23 3.01
C ARG A 50 10.67 3.09 4.01
N ASN A 51 11.69 3.23 4.85
CA ASN A 51 11.96 2.42 6.04
C ASN A 51 11.97 3.33 7.27
N ASN A 52 11.97 2.75 8.47
CA ASN A 52 12.13 3.47 9.74
C ASN A 52 10.99 4.49 9.97
N THR A 53 9.77 4.05 9.75
CA THR A 53 8.52 4.83 9.74
C THR A 53 7.59 4.58 10.93
N SER A 54 8.05 3.88 11.97
CA SER A 54 7.18 3.38 13.05
C SER A 54 6.83 4.47 14.06
N PRO A 55 5.59 4.53 14.59
CA PRO A 55 4.43 3.71 14.23
C PRO A 55 3.47 4.44 13.27
N MET A 56 3.42 4.02 12.00
CA MET A 56 2.45 4.56 11.06
C MET A 56 1.10 3.83 11.13
N MET A 57 0.03 4.58 11.39
CA MET A 57 -1.33 4.06 11.61
C MET A 57 -2.34 4.51 10.55
N HIS A 58 -2.02 5.55 9.78
CA HIS A 58 -2.93 6.13 8.80
C HIS A 58 -2.16 6.59 7.56
N MET A 59 -2.78 6.45 6.39
CA MET A 59 -2.21 6.84 5.10
C MET A 59 -3.28 7.56 4.28
N ARG A 60 -2.92 8.72 3.73
CA ARG A 60 -3.78 9.50 2.84
C ARG A 60 -3.01 9.82 1.57
N ILE A 61 -3.65 9.56 0.44
CA ILE A 61 -3.16 9.99 -0.87
C ILE A 61 -3.66 11.41 -1.13
N TYR A 62 -2.75 12.27 -1.54
CA TYR A 62 -3.07 13.63 -2.00
C TYR A 62 -2.80 13.68 -3.50
N ASP A 63 -3.88 13.66 -4.27
CA ASP A 63 -3.87 13.64 -5.73
C ASP A 63 -5.17 14.31 -6.21
N GLU A 64 -5.06 15.23 -7.17
CA GLU A 64 -6.20 16.03 -7.64
C GLU A 64 -7.30 15.17 -8.28
N ASP A 65 -6.95 14.05 -8.93
CA ASP A 65 -7.91 13.14 -9.52
C ASP A 65 -8.62 12.29 -8.47
N VAL A 66 -7.92 11.93 -7.39
CA VAL A 66 -8.50 11.20 -6.24
C VAL A 66 -9.39 12.13 -5.39
N GLN A 67 -9.10 13.42 -5.35
CA GLN A 67 -9.80 14.42 -4.54
C GLN A 67 -10.92 15.15 -5.30
N LYS A 68 -11.50 14.53 -6.32
CA LYS A 68 -12.68 15.06 -7.00
C LYS A 68 -13.92 14.84 -6.12
N ALA A 69 -14.47 15.94 -5.64
CA ALA A 69 -15.63 16.11 -4.77
C ALA A 69 -15.36 15.98 -3.25
N GLY A 70 -15.35 17.14 -2.59
CA GLY A 70 -15.90 17.29 -1.24
C GLY A 70 -17.39 17.59 -1.32
#